data_AF-E7BS54-F1
#
_entry.id   AF-E7BS54-F1
#
_cell.length_a   1.000
_cell.length_b   1.000
_cell.length_c   1.000
_cell.angle_alpha   90.00
_cell.angle_beta   90.00
_cell.angle_gamma   90.00
#
_symmetry.space_group_name_H-M   'P 1'
#
loop_
_entity.id
_entity.type
_entity.pdbx_description
1 polymer ?
#
loop_
_entity_poly.entity_id
_entity_poly.type
_entity_poly.pdbx_seq_one_letter_code
_entity_poly.pdbx_strand_id
1 'polypeptide(L)'
;KVKFDQRKRVKLAQGLWLMNWLSVLAGIFIFSLGLFLKIELRKRSDVMDNSESHFVPNSLIGIGVLAFVFNSLAGKICYDALDPAKYAKWKPWLKPYLSFCVFFNFALFLVALCCFLMRDSLESTLALGLRNSMKYYRDTDTPGKCFMKKTMDLLQMEFKCCGNNGFRDWFEVQWISNRYLDFSSKE
;
A
#
# COMPACT_ATOMS: atom_id res chain seq x y z
N LYS A 1 23.21 -0.20 37.07
CA LYS A 1 22.11 0.80 37.01
C LYS A 1 22.60 2.04 36.25
N VAL A 2 22.19 2.26 35.00
CA VAL A 2 22.55 3.47 34.24
C VAL A 2 21.85 4.68 34.90
N LYS A 3 22.61 5.56 35.56
CA LYS A 3 22.10 6.84 36.10
C LYS A 3 22.19 7.88 34.99
N PHE A 4 21.07 8.19 34.35
CA PHE A 4 21.01 9.29 33.41
C PHE A 4 21.04 10.62 34.17
N ASP A 5 22.01 11.46 33.84
CA ASP A 5 22.08 12.87 34.24
C ASP A 5 20.95 13.69 33.56
N GLN A 6 20.49 14.77 34.20
CA GLN A 6 19.33 15.58 33.77
C GLN A 6 19.50 16.07 32.33
N ARG A 7 20.69 16.57 31.96
CA ARG A 7 21.02 17.01 30.58
C ARG A 7 20.89 15.89 29.55
N LYS A 8 21.32 14.66 29.90
CA LYS A 8 21.24 13.50 29.00
C LYS A 8 19.79 13.06 28.78
N ARG A 9 18.92 13.20 29.79
CA ARG A 9 17.48 12.89 29.68
C ARG A 9 16.76 13.87 28.75
N VAL A 10 17.06 15.16 28.87
CA VAL A 10 16.45 16.19 28.01
C VAL A 10 16.83 15.97 26.55
N LYS A 11 18.12 15.71 26.25
CA LYS A 11 18.55 15.40 24.87
C LYS A 11 17.89 14.13 24.32
N LEU A 12 17.77 13.08 25.13
CA LEU A 12 17.10 11.84 24.73
C LEU A 12 15.61 12.08 24.45
N ALA A 13 14.92 12.82 25.31
CA ALA A 13 13.50 13.15 25.14
C ALA A 13 13.26 14.01 23.89
N GLN A 14 14.13 14.99 23.61
CA GLN A 14 14.08 15.78 22.37
C GLN A 14 14.30 14.91 21.13
N GLY A 15 15.27 13.98 21.17
CA GLY A 15 15.52 13.04 20.07
C GLY A 15 14.32 12.11 19.80
N LEU A 16 13.72 11.56 20.86
CA LEU A 16 12.53 10.72 20.76
C LEU A 16 11.31 11.48 20.26
N TRP A 17 11.15 12.73 20.72
CA TRP A 17 10.09 13.61 20.23
C TRP A 17 10.22 13.88 18.73
N LEU A 18 11.43 14.19 18.26
CA LEU A 18 11.71 14.40 16.84
C LEU A 18 11.45 13.12 16.02
N MET A 19 11.94 11.98 16.49
CA MET A 19 11.70 10.68 15.83
C MET A 19 10.21 10.35 15.76
N ASN A 20 9.45 10.52 16.83
CA ASN A 20 8.00 10.27 16.82
C ASN A 20 7.29 11.17 15.80
N TRP A 21 7.66 12.45 15.69
CA TRP A 21 7.11 13.34 14.66
C TRP A 21 7.46 12.91 13.24
N LEU A 22 8.69 12.46 12.99
CA LEU A 22 9.06 11.87 11.70
C LEU A 22 8.23 10.62 11.39
N SER A 23 8.01 9.75 12.38
CA SER A 23 7.17 8.57 12.24
C SER A 23 5.69 8.91 12.01
N VAL A 24 5.18 10.03 12.54
CA VAL A 24 3.84 10.56 12.22
C VAL A 24 3.75 10.93 10.74
N LEU A 25 4.74 11.66 10.20
CA LEU A 25 4.77 12.03 8.79
C LEU A 25 4.83 10.80 7.88
N ALA A 26 5.63 9.79 8.25
CA ALA A 26 5.67 8.51 7.54
C ALA A 26 4.31 7.78 7.59
N GLY A 27 3.63 7.79 8.73
CA GLY A 27 2.29 7.22 8.87
C GLY A 27 1.25 7.90 7.97
N ILE A 28 1.28 9.24 7.88
CA ILE A 28 0.42 10.01 6.98
C ILE A 28 0.71 9.65 5.52
N PHE A 29 1.99 9.56 5.14
CA PHE A 29 2.39 9.17 3.78
C PHE A 29 1.88 7.77 3.41
N ILE A 30 2.05 6.78 4.30
CA ILE A 30 1.55 5.40 4.10
C ILE A 30 0.03 5.39 3.96
N PHE A 31 -0.69 6.15 4.80
CA PHE A 31 -2.14 6.28 4.70
C PHE A 31 -2.59 6.89 3.36
N SER A 32 -1.94 7.97 2.92
CA SER A 32 -2.20 8.60 1.63
C SER A 32 -1.93 7.65 0.46
N LEU A 33 -0.83 6.89 0.51
CA LEU A 33 -0.52 5.86 -0.49
C LEU A 33 -1.59 4.77 -0.52
N GLY A 34 -2.05 4.30 0.64
CA GLY A 34 -3.11 3.30 0.76
C GLY A 34 -4.44 3.78 0.16
N LEU A 35 -4.81 5.04 0.40
CA LEU A 35 -5.99 5.67 -0.23
C LEU A 35 -5.83 5.80 -1.74
N PHE A 36 -4.67 6.28 -2.20
CA PHE A 36 -4.37 6.43 -3.61
C PHE A 36 -4.48 5.08 -4.35
N LEU A 37 -3.82 4.04 -3.82
CA LEU A 37 -3.91 2.69 -4.36
C LEU A 37 -5.36 2.18 -4.37
N LYS A 38 -6.10 2.37 -3.27
CA LYS A 38 -7.50 1.93 -3.19
C LYS A 38 -8.38 2.59 -4.26
N ILE A 39 -8.18 3.89 -4.52
CA ILE A 39 -8.92 4.63 -5.54
C ILE A 39 -8.56 4.11 -6.93
N GLU A 40 -7.27 3.96 -7.22
CA GLU A 40 -6.82 3.57 -8.56
C GLU A 40 -7.20 2.12 -8.90
N LEU A 41 -7.06 1.19 -7.95
CA LEU A 41 -7.50 -0.18 -8.11
C LEU A 41 -9.03 -0.28 -8.24
N ARG A 42 -9.79 0.57 -7.55
CA ARG A 42 -11.26 0.62 -7.69
C ARG A 42 -11.70 1.10 -9.07
N LYS A 43 -11.02 2.07 -9.68
CA LYS A 43 -11.33 2.51 -11.06
C LYS A 43 -11.15 1.38 -12.08
N ARG A 44 -10.28 0.41 -11.77
CA ARG A 44 -9.84 -0.67 -12.66
C ARG A 44 -10.26 -2.05 -12.16
N SER A 45 -11.23 -2.10 -11.23
CA SER A 45 -11.65 -3.34 -10.55
C SER A 45 -12.15 -4.40 -11.52
N ASP A 46 -12.65 -3.98 -12.68
CA ASP A 46 -13.08 -4.86 -13.74
C ASP A 46 -11.94 -5.81 -14.19
N VAL A 47 -10.72 -5.29 -14.31
CA VAL A 47 -9.57 -6.01 -14.90
C VAL A 47 -8.74 -6.74 -13.84
N MET A 48 -9.08 -6.59 -12.56
CA MET A 48 -8.31 -7.14 -11.45
C MET A 48 -9.08 -8.22 -10.70
N ASP A 49 -8.37 -9.29 -10.32
CA ASP A 49 -8.97 -10.36 -9.53
C ASP A 49 -9.38 -9.83 -8.13
N ASN A 50 -10.61 -10.13 -7.73
CA ASN A 50 -11.32 -9.43 -6.64
C ASN A 50 -10.74 -9.70 -5.24
N SER A 51 -9.97 -10.77 -5.07
CA SER A 51 -9.51 -11.22 -3.75
C SER A 51 -8.26 -10.47 -3.25
N GLU A 52 -7.27 -10.25 -4.11
CA GLU A 52 -6.00 -9.62 -3.72
C GLU A 52 -6.03 -8.08 -3.79
N SER A 53 -6.90 -7.52 -4.64
CA SER A 53 -6.99 -6.08 -4.90
C SER A 53 -7.33 -5.24 -3.67
N HIS A 54 -8.04 -5.81 -2.70
CA HIS A 54 -8.52 -5.10 -1.51
C HIS A 54 -7.63 -5.29 -0.29
N PHE A 55 -6.83 -6.35 -0.24
CA PHE A 55 -6.00 -6.66 0.93
C PHE A 55 -4.88 -5.65 1.12
N VAL A 56 -4.12 -5.36 0.06
CA VAL A 56 -2.95 -4.47 0.12
C VAL A 56 -3.34 -3.02 0.48
N PRO A 57 -4.32 -2.37 -0.18
CA PRO A 57 -4.68 -0.99 0.15
C PRO A 57 -5.32 -0.86 1.53
N ASN A 58 -6.16 -1.80 1.94
CA ASN A 58 -6.79 -1.75 3.27
C ASN A 58 -5.75 -1.96 4.38
N SER A 59 -4.75 -2.82 4.17
CA SER A 59 -3.65 -3.02 5.11
C SER A 59 -2.79 -1.75 5.26
N LEU A 60 -2.45 -1.09 4.15
CA LEU A 60 -1.73 0.19 4.17
C LEU A 60 -2.51 1.29 4.91
N ILE A 61 -3.82 1.39 4.65
CA ILE A 61 -4.70 2.34 5.36
C ILE A 61 -4.71 2.03 6.87
N GLY A 62 -4.92 0.77 7.25
CA GLY A 62 -4.98 0.36 8.65
C GLY A 62 -3.67 0.63 9.40
N ILE A 63 -2.53 0.24 8.81
CA ILE A 63 -1.21 0.45 9.40
C ILE A 63 -0.86 1.94 9.45
N GLY A 64 -1.21 2.73 8.42
CA GLY A 64 -1.01 4.18 8.41
C GLY A 64 -1.77 4.88 9.54
N VAL A 65 -3.04 4.52 9.77
CA VAL A 65 -3.85 5.06 10.88
C VAL A 65 -3.25 4.66 12.23
N LEU A 66 -2.89 3.39 12.41
CA LEU A 66 -2.25 2.93 13.64
C LEU A 66 -0.94 3.69 13.90
N ALA A 67 -0.08 3.81 12.89
CA ALA A 67 1.16 4.56 12.99
C ALA A 67 0.93 6.03 13.38
N PHE A 68 -0.03 6.70 12.76
CA PHE A 68 -0.38 8.08 13.08
C PHE A 68 -0.83 8.23 14.54
N VAL A 69 -1.78 7.40 14.99
CA VAL A 69 -2.34 7.49 16.36
C VAL A 69 -1.28 7.18 17.41
N PHE A 70 -0.56 6.06 17.25
CA PHE A 70 0.46 5.65 18.22
C PHE A 70 1.60 6.66 18.32
N ASN A 71 2.13 7.15 17.20
CA ASN A 71 3.25 8.11 17.23
C ASN A 71 2.82 9.50 17.72
N SER A 72 1.57 9.92 17.46
CA SER A 72 1.04 11.19 17.97
C SER A 72 0.88 11.16 19.50
N LEU A 73 0.33 10.07 20.04
CA LEU A 73 0.26 9.85 21.49
C LEU A 73 1.66 9.79 22.09
N ALA A 74 2.62 9.17 21.39
CA ALA A 74 3.99 9.10 21.83
C ALA A 74 4.72 10.44 21.87
N GLY A 75 4.51 11.28 20.86
CA GLY A 75 5.00 12.65 20.86
C GLY A 75 4.48 13.43 22.06
N LYS A 76 3.18 13.32 22.37
CA LYS A 76 2.56 13.98 23.53
C LYS A 76 3.12 13.48 24.86
N ILE A 77 3.29 12.17 25.03
CA ILE A 77 3.85 11.58 26.24
C ILE A 77 5.33 11.99 26.42
N CYS A 78 6.12 12.03 25.34
CA CYS A 78 7.49 12.53 25.41
C CYS A 78 7.55 14.01 25.78
N TYR A 79 6.58 14.80 25.32
CA TYR A 79 6.44 16.22 25.70
C TYR A 79 6.06 16.38 27.18
N ASP A 80 5.04 15.64 27.65
CA ASP A 80 4.63 15.67 29.06
C ASP A 80 5.72 15.12 30.01
N ALA A 81 6.59 14.23 29.53
CA ALA A 81 7.73 13.72 30.31
C ALA A 81 8.90 14.71 30.42
N LEU A 82 8.95 15.78 29.61
CA LEU A 82 9.91 16.87 29.75
C LEU A 82 9.53 17.81 30.92
N ASP A 83 8.26 17.84 31.32
CA ASP A 83 7.77 18.64 32.45
C ASP A 83 8.20 18.01 33.79
N PRO A 84 9.03 18.69 34.60
CA PRO A 84 9.51 18.17 35.88
C PRO A 84 8.39 17.84 36.87
N ALA A 85 7.26 18.56 36.82
CA ALA A 85 6.13 18.36 37.72
C ALA A 85 5.35 17.07 37.40
N LYS A 86 5.26 16.71 36.12
CA LYS A 86 4.58 15.49 35.65
C LYS A 86 5.51 14.27 35.59
N TYR A 87 6.82 14.49 35.46
CA TYR A 87 7.83 13.43 35.34
C TYR A 87 7.80 12.41 36.49
N ALA A 88 7.56 12.86 37.73
CA ALA A 88 7.51 11.98 38.90
C ALA A 88 6.41 10.90 38.79
N LYS A 89 5.25 11.24 38.20
CA LYS A 89 4.15 10.30 37.94
C LYS A 89 4.43 9.34 36.79
N TRP A 90 5.14 9.80 35.75
CA TRP A 90 5.42 9.01 34.54
C TRP A 90 6.67 8.13 34.63
N LYS A 91 7.57 8.41 35.59
CA LYS A 91 8.84 7.70 35.79
C LYS A 91 8.74 6.16 35.80
N PRO A 92 7.78 5.49 36.48
CA PRO A 92 7.68 4.03 36.44
C PRO A 92 7.21 3.49 35.09
N TRP A 93 6.36 4.23 34.38
CA TRP A 93 5.80 3.85 33.08
C TRP A 93 6.73 4.14 31.90
N LEU A 94 7.70 5.03 32.06
CA LEU A 94 8.57 5.49 30.97
C LEU A 94 9.41 4.37 30.34
N LYS A 95 9.90 3.41 31.13
CA LYS A 95 10.71 2.28 30.63
C LYS A 95 9.91 1.29 29.78
N PRO A 96 8.81 0.71 30.26
CA PRO A 96 7.99 -0.18 29.43
C PRO A 96 7.44 0.55 28.21
N TYR A 97 7.08 1.83 28.37
CA TYR A 97 6.64 2.68 27.27
C TYR A 97 7.70 2.87 26.17
N LEU A 98 8.94 3.20 26.55
CA LEU A 98 10.04 3.34 25.61
C LEU A 98 10.32 2.03 24.87
N SER A 99 10.30 0.90 25.59
CA SER A 99 10.48 -0.43 24.99
C SER A 99 9.40 -0.73 23.96
N PHE A 100 8.14 -0.38 24.26
CA PHE A 100 7.02 -0.53 23.33
C PHE A 100 7.18 0.37 22.09
N CYS A 101 7.57 1.63 22.25
CA CYS A 101 7.81 2.54 21.12
C CYS A 101 8.92 2.03 20.19
N VAL A 102 10.03 1.51 20.74
CA VAL A 102 11.11 0.94 19.94
C VAL A 102 10.63 -0.29 19.18
N PHE A 103 9.92 -1.20 19.84
CA PHE A 103 9.33 -2.38 19.21
C PHE A 103 8.36 -2.00 18.08
N PHE A 104 7.47 -1.04 18.32
CA PHE A 104 6.51 -0.58 17.33
C PHE A 104 7.18 0.08 16.11
N ASN A 105 8.18 0.94 16.32
CA ASN A 105 8.96 1.52 15.22
C ASN A 105 9.73 0.45 14.43
N PHE A 106 10.28 -0.55 15.11
CA PHE A 106 10.92 -1.70 14.45
C PHE A 106 9.92 -2.51 13.62
N ALA A 107 8.72 -2.77 14.15
CA ALA A 107 7.65 -3.43 13.42
C ALA A 107 7.20 -2.62 12.18
N LEU A 108 7.07 -1.29 12.30
CA LEU A 108 6.77 -0.42 11.16
C LEU A 108 7.88 -0.48 10.09
N PHE A 109 9.14 -0.50 10.51
CA PHE A 109 10.26 -0.67 9.59
C PHE A 109 10.21 -2.02 8.87
N LEU A 110 9.91 -3.11 9.59
CA LEU A 110 9.72 -4.43 8.97
C LEU A 110 8.56 -4.45 7.99
N VAL A 111 7.43 -3.81 8.31
CA VAL A 111 6.30 -3.69 7.37
C VAL A 111 6.72 -2.93 6.12
N ALA A 112 7.39 -1.79 6.27
CA ALA A 112 7.87 -1.01 5.13
C ALA A 112 8.84 -1.81 4.26
N LEU A 113 9.75 -2.58 4.88
CA LEU A 113 10.65 -3.48 4.19
C LEU A 113 9.87 -4.59 3.46
N CYS A 114 8.90 -5.22 4.10
CA CYS A 114 8.04 -6.22 3.46
C CYS A 114 7.29 -5.62 2.27
N CYS A 115 6.72 -4.42 2.38
CA CYS A 115 6.08 -3.74 1.25
C CYS A 115 7.04 -3.52 0.08
N PHE A 116 8.30 -3.18 0.37
CA PHE A 116 9.33 -3.04 -0.66
C PHE A 116 9.68 -4.37 -1.32
N LEU A 117 9.83 -5.44 -0.54
CA LEU A 117 10.12 -6.79 -1.03
C LEU A 117 8.94 -7.43 -1.79
N MET A 118 7.69 -7.09 -1.42
CA MET A 118 6.49 -7.58 -2.10
C MET A 118 6.19 -6.89 -3.42
N ARG A 119 7.00 -5.89 -3.83
CA ARG A 119 6.81 -5.17 -5.10
C ARG A 119 6.77 -6.13 -6.29
N ASP A 120 7.70 -7.08 -6.36
CA ASP A 120 7.78 -8.04 -7.47
C ASP A 120 6.57 -8.98 -7.49
N SER A 121 6.10 -9.39 -6.30
CA SER A 121 4.88 -10.18 -6.17
C SER A 121 3.68 -9.41 -6.71
N LEU A 122 3.56 -8.12 -6.37
CA LEU A 122 2.46 -7.27 -6.84
C LEU A 122 2.49 -7.09 -8.36
N GLU A 123 3.68 -6.90 -8.93
CA GLU A 123 3.87 -6.82 -10.39
C GLU A 123 3.44 -8.13 -11.07
N SER A 124 3.80 -9.28 -10.50
CA SER A 124 3.41 -10.59 -11.04
C SER A 124 1.90 -10.83 -10.98
N THR A 125 1.24 -10.47 -9.87
CA THR A 125 -0.22 -10.57 -9.71
C THR A 125 -0.92 -9.66 -10.72
N LEU A 126 -0.41 -8.44 -10.92
CA LEU A 126 -0.96 -7.49 -11.90
C LEU A 126 -0.79 -8.00 -13.33
N ALA A 127 0.38 -8.52 -13.68
CA ALA A 127 0.66 -9.12 -14.98
C ALA A 127 -0.27 -10.30 -15.28
N LEU A 128 -0.49 -11.17 -14.29
CA LEU A 128 -1.42 -12.30 -14.41
C LEU A 128 -2.88 -11.81 -14.58
N GLY A 129 -3.30 -10.81 -13.81
CA GLY A 129 -4.62 -10.19 -13.91
C GLY A 129 -4.86 -9.62 -15.31
N LEU A 130 -3.94 -8.79 -15.81
CA LEU A 130 -4.00 -8.23 -17.16
C LEU A 130 -4.06 -9.32 -18.23
N ARG A 131 -3.24 -10.37 -18.12
CA ARG A 131 -3.26 -11.51 -19.05
C ARG A 131 -4.60 -12.23 -19.05
N ASN A 132 -5.21 -12.42 -17.89
CA ASN A 132 -6.54 -13.03 -17.78
C ASN A 132 -7.62 -12.14 -18.37
N SER A 133 -7.57 -10.82 -18.15
CA SER A 133 -8.51 -9.89 -18.77
C SER A 133 -8.39 -9.81 -20.29
N MET A 134 -7.17 -9.93 -20.84
CA MET A 134 -6.98 -10.03 -22.30
C MET A 134 -7.72 -11.23 -22.90
N LYS A 135 -7.78 -12.38 -22.22
CA LYS A 135 -8.52 -13.57 -22.70
C LYS A 135 -10.03 -13.31 -22.84
N TYR A 136 -10.58 -12.46 -21.98
CA TYR A 136 -11.99 -12.08 -21.99
C TYR A 136 -12.26 -10.80 -22.78
N TYR A 137 -11.27 -10.27 -23.51
CA TYR A 137 -11.44 -9.05 -24.29
C TYR A 137 -12.50 -9.18 -25.40
N ARG A 138 -12.63 -10.37 -26.00
CA ARG A 138 -13.62 -10.68 -27.04
C ARG A 138 -15.06 -10.85 -26.51
N ASP A 139 -15.19 -11.07 -25.20
CA ASP A 139 -16.43 -11.49 -24.53
C ASP A 139 -17.36 -10.28 -24.24
N THR A 140 -17.56 -9.41 -25.23
CA THR A 140 -18.40 -8.21 -25.08
C THR A 140 -19.89 -8.52 -24.99
N ASP A 141 -20.30 -9.65 -25.58
CA ASP A 141 -21.70 -10.08 -25.65
C ASP A 141 -22.14 -10.88 -24.40
N THR A 142 -21.21 -11.19 -23.49
CA THR A 142 -21.54 -11.91 -22.24
C THR A 142 -21.95 -10.92 -21.14
N PRO A 143 -23.13 -11.09 -20.51
CA PRO A 143 -23.54 -10.26 -19.38
C PRO A 143 -22.47 -10.24 -18.28
N GLY A 144 -22.10 -9.04 -17.82
CA GLY A 144 -21.07 -8.85 -16.80
C GLY A 144 -19.62 -8.76 -17.30
N LYS A 145 -19.33 -9.04 -18.59
CA LYS A 145 -17.97 -8.99 -19.16
C LYS A 145 -17.71 -7.84 -20.15
N CYS A 146 -18.75 -7.14 -20.59
CA CYS A 146 -18.65 -5.99 -21.50
C CYS A 146 -17.66 -4.90 -21.02
N PHE A 147 -17.55 -4.72 -19.70
CA PHE A 147 -16.66 -3.70 -19.10
C PHE A 147 -15.16 -4.02 -19.28
N MET A 148 -14.78 -5.29 -19.51
CA MET A 148 -13.37 -5.68 -19.67
C MET A 148 -12.71 -5.00 -20.86
N LYS A 149 -13.39 -5.00 -22.01
CA LYS A 149 -12.90 -4.37 -23.23
C LYS A 149 -12.68 -2.87 -23.01
N LYS A 150 -13.70 -2.19 -22.48
CA LYS A 150 -13.64 -0.75 -22.20
C LYS A 150 -12.48 -0.40 -21.27
N THR A 151 -12.33 -1.13 -20.17
CA THR A 151 -11.28 -0.85 -19.18
C THR A 151 -9.89 -1.16 -19.74
N MET A 152 -9.73 -2.24 -20.52
CA MET A 152 -8.46 -2.53 -21.22
C MET A 152 -8.10 -1.44 -22.23
N ASP A 153 -9.06 -0.97 -23.04
CA ASP A 153 -8.83 0.09 -24.04
C ASP A 153 -8.41 1.41 -23.35
N LEU A 154 -9.09 1.78 -22.27
CA LEU A 154 -8.74 2.97 -21.47
C LEU A 154 -7.34 2.88 -20.89
N LEU A 155 -6.95 1.72 -20.34
CA LEU A 155 -5.60 1.48 -19.83
C LEU A 155 -4.54 1.67 -20.91
N GLN A 156 -4.75 1.07 -22.08
CA GLN A 156 -3.79 1.17 -23.19
C GLN A 156 -3.64 2.60 -23.70
N MET A 157 -4.74 3.35 -23.81
CA MET A 157 -4.70 4.77 -24.20
C MET A 157 -4.04 5.66 -23.14
N GLU A 158 -4.32 5.44 -21.86
CA GLU A 158 -3.79 6.25 -20.76
C GLU A 158 -2.27 6.06 -20.60
N PHE A 159 -1.78 4.82 -20.63
CA PHE A 159 -0.34 4.52 -20.50
C PHE A 159 0.42 4.48 -21.81
N LYS A 160 -0.27 4.61 -22.95
CA LYS A 160 0.32 4.50 -24.30
C LYS A 160 1.09 3.19 -24.48
N CYS A 161 0.52 2.09 -24.00
CA CYS A 161 1.06 0.74 -24.08
C CYS A 161 0.09 -0.20 -24.81
N CYS A 162 0.53 -1.41 -25.14
CA CYS A 162 -0.31 -2.41 -25.78
C CYS A 162 0.12 -3.80 -25.30
N GLY A 163 -0.78 -4.56 -24.68
CA GLY A 163 -0.43 -5.83 -24.03
C GLY A 163 0.38 -5.66 -22.74
N ASN A 164 0.75 -6.77 -22.11
CA ASN A 164 1.52 -6.82 -20.88
C ASN A 164 3.04 -6.70 -21.16
N ASN A 165 3.54 -7.39 -22.20
CA ASN A 165 4.92 -7.36 -22.68
C ASN A 165 5.05 -6.77 -24.09
N GLY A 166 4.02 -6.04 -24.55
CA GLY A 166 3.95 -5.48 -25.89
C GLY A 166 2.85 -6.09 -26.75
N PHE A 167 2.69 -5.55 -27.96
CA PHE A 167 1.59 -5.90 -28.85
C PHE A 167 1.53 -7.39 -29.23
N ARG A 168 2.65 -8.11 -29.10
CA ARG A 168 2.75 -9.54 -29.43
C ARG A 168 1.87 -10.41 -28.54
N ASP A 169 1.54 -9.96 -27.34
CA ASP A 169 0.65 -10.69 -26.43
C ASP A 169 -0.74 -10.91 -27.05
N TRP A 170 -1.17 -10.00 -27.92
CA TRP A 170 -2.44 -10.14 -28.64
C TRP A 170 -2.42 -11.22 -29.72
N PHE A 171 -1.26 -11.72 -30.13
CA PHE A 171 -1.18 -12.87 -31.03
C PHE A 171 -1.35 -14.20 -30.30
N GLU A 172 -1.08 -14.23 -28.99
CA GLU A 172 -1.28 -15.42 -28.14
C GLU A 172 -2.74 -15.59 -27.69
N VAL A 173 -3.56 -14.55 -27.85
CA VAL A 173 -4.93 -14.51 -27.34
C VAL A 173 -5.89 -14.29 -28.48
N GLN A 174 -6.95 -15.09 -28.57
CA GLN A 174 -8.03 -14.84 -29.51
C GLN A 174 -8.89 -13.65 -29.03
N TRP A 175 -8.53 -12.45 -29.43
CA TRP A 175 -9.20 -11.21 -29.04
C TRP A 175 -10.35 -10.80 -29.97
N ILE A 176 -10.44 -11.40 -31.16
CA ILE A 176 -11.56 -11.24 -32.10
C ILE A 176 -12.64 -12.27 -31.76
N SER A 177 -13.88 -11.80 -31.62
CA SER A 177 -15.04 -12.68 -31.42
C SER A 177 -15.35 -13.47 -32.68
N ASN A 178 -15.74 -14.75 -32.52
CA ASN A 178 -16.06 -15.66 -33.63
C ASN A 178 -17.15 -15.12 -34.56
N ARG A 179 -18.01 -14.22 -34.08
CA ARG A 179 -19.05 -13.55 -34.89
C ARG A 179 -18.49 -12.70 -36.04
N TYR A 180 -17.24 -12.26 -35.94
CA TYR A 180 -16.57 -11.44 -36.95
C TYR A 180 -15.64 -12.26 -37.85
N LEU A 181 -15.48 -13.56 -37.55
CA LEU A 181 -14.64 -14.45 -38.31
C LEU A 181 -15.52 -15.21 -39.31
N ASP A 182 -15.21 -15.06 -40.59
CA ASP A 182 -15.77 -15.90 -41.62
C ASP A 182 -14.91 -17.17 -41.74
N PHE A 183 -15.41 -18.29 -41.23
CA PHE A 183 -14.71 -19.59 -41.31
C PHE A 183 -14.89 -20.29 -42.67
N SER A 184 -15.67 -19.70 -43.59
CA SER A 184 -15.89 -20.24 -44.93
C SER A 184 -14.88 -19.73 -45.96
N SER A 185 -14.14 -18.67 -45.63
CA SER A 185 -13.04 -18.19 -46.47
C SER A 185 -11.88 -19.20 -46.45
N LYS A 186 -11.42 -19.59 -47.64
CA LYS A 186 -10.34 -20.57 -47.84
C LYS A 186 -9.00 -19.91 -48.21
N GLU A 187 -8.85 -18.63 -47.90
CA GLU A 187 -7.59 -17.90 -48.13
C GLU A 187 -6.60 -18.12 -46.98
#